data_AF-A0A3D4BDX8-F1
#
_entry.id   AF-A0A3D4BDX8-F1
#
_cell.length_a   1.000
_cell.length_b   1.000
_cell.length_c   1.000
_cell.angle_alpha   90.00
_cell.angle_beta   90.00
_cell.angle_gamma   90.00
#
_symmetry.space_group_name_H-M   'P 1'
#
loop_
_entity.id
_entity.type
_entity.pdbx_description
1 polymer ?
#
loop_
_entity_poly.entity_id
_entity_poly.type
_entity_poly.pdbx_seq_one_letter_code
_entity_poly.pdbx_strand_id
1 'polypeptide(L)'
;NRHSIAATGSPDSGYEARHNIEMGVSLSHCFDMHGGRDREDRTDIAGKWMNVHHNTFRCPEAAVVIRGVPTEGATIYNNWFYQKPDKRSVRSSDHTTITNNLYGMKTPQYLASAEPIP
;
A
#
# COMPACT_ATOMS: atom_id res chain seq x y z
N ASN A 1 9.43 -9.30 -10.45
CA ASN A 1 9.60 -8.61 -9.17
C ASN A 1 8.52 -9.11 -8.21
N ARG A 2 8.86 -9.54 -6.97
CA ARG A 2 7.84 -9.97 -5.99
C ARG A 2 7.30 -8.77 -5.22
N HIS A 3 8.19 -7.90 -4.70
CA HIS A 3 7.90 -6.58 -4.12
C HIS A 3 9.03 -5.61 -4.53
N SER A 4 8.71 -4.38 -4.96
CA SER A 4 9.69 -3.33 -5.30
C SER A 4 10.28 -2.65 -4.07
N ILE A 5 9.47 -2.41 -3.05
CA ILE A 5 9.89 -1.87 -1.75
C ILE A 5 9.21 -2.70 -0.67
N ALA A 6 9.97 -3.14 0.33
CA ALA A 6 9.43 -3.90 1.44
C ALA A 6 10.17 -3.60 2.74
N ALA A 7 9.44 -3.70 3.85
CA ALA A 7 10.02 -3.70 5.19
C ALA A 7 9.55 -4.94 5.98
N THR A 8 10.36 -5.31 6.98
CA THR A 8 10.20 -6.55 7.74
C THR A 8 8.98 -6.58 8.64
N GLY A 9 8.38 -5.43 8.96
CA GLY A 9 7.24 -5.37 9.89
C GLY A 9 7.63 -5.44 11.36
N SER A 10 8.93 -5.40 11.68
CA SER A 10 9.39 -5.30 13.07
C SER A 10 8.81 -4.04 13.73
N PRO A 11 8.46 -4.03 15.03
CA PRO A 11 7.85 -2.89 15.69
C PRO A 11 8.60 -1.55 15.55
N ASP A 12 9.92 -1.58 15.31
CA ASP A 12 10.74 -0.38 15.11
C ASP A 12 10.97 -0.02 13.63
N SER A 13 10.49 -0.86 12.70
CA SER A 13 10.66 -0.64 11.26
C SER A 13 9.64 0.35 10.70
N GLY A 14 10.04 1.16 9.73
CA GLY A 14 9.14 2.05 9.01
C GLY A 14 9.82 2.60 7.76
N TYR A 15 9.03 3.08 6.80
CA TYR A 15 9.58 3.68 5.59
C TYR A 15 8.64 4.69 4.94
N GLU A 16 9.26 5.64 4.24
CA GLU A 16 8.60 6.54 3.30
C GLU A 16 8.92 6.09 1.87
N ALA A 17 7.89 5.94 1.05
CA ALA A 17 8.01 5.73 -0.38
C ALA A 17 7.28 6.85 -1.12
N ARG A 18 8.03 7.69 -1.83
CA ARG A 18 7.48 8.81 -2.59
C ARG A 18 8.17 9.08 -3.91
N HIS A 19 7.42 9.65 -4.85
CA HIS A 19 7.91 10.05 -6.17
C HIS A 19 8.44 8.90 -7.04
N ASN A 20 7.92 7.68 -6.81
CA ASN A 20 8.24 6.51 -7.63
C ASN A 20 7.25 6.35 -8.77
N ILE A 21 7.69 5.69 -9.85
CA ILE A 21 6.84 5.21 -10.93
C ILE A 21 7.02 3.70 -11.03
N GLU A 22 6.04 2.94 -10.56
CA GLU A 22 6.01 1.48 -10.69
C GLU A 22 5.37 1.11 -12.03
N MET A 23 6.14 0.46 -12.90
CA MET A 23 5.69 0.01 -14.22
C MET A 23 6.00 -1.46 -14.43
N GLY A 24 5.27 -2.09 -15.35
CA GLY A 24 5.50 -3.47 -15.77
C GLY A 24 4.68 -4.48 -14.97
N VAL A 25 5.24 -5.68 -14.79
CA VAL A 25 4.55 -6.81 -14.15
C VAL A 25 5.12 -7.01 -12.74
N SER A 26 4.25 -6.84 -11.73
CA SER A 26 4.49 -7.40 -10.39
C SER A 26 3.88 -8.79 -10.30
N LEU A 27 4.55 -9.69 -9.57
CA LEU A 27 4.03 -11.04 -9.31
C LEU A 27 3.01 -11.07 -8.17
N SER A 28 2.89 -9.99 -7.37
CA SER A 28 1.93 -9.95 -6.25
C SER A 28 1.47 -8.56 -5.86
N HIS A 29 2.40 -7.65 -5.57
CA HIS A 29 2.13 -6.24 -5.24
C HIS A 29 3.42 -5.42 -5.33
N CYS A 30 3.30 -4.10 -5.30
CA CYS A 30 4.47 -3.23 -5.50
C CYS A 30 5.19 -2.96 -4.17
N PHE A 31 4.49 -2.40 -3.19
CA PHE A 31 5.05 -2.04 -1.89
C PHE A 31 4.44 -2.88 -0.78
N ASP A 32 5.28 -3.38 0.12
CA ASP A 32 4.87 -4.30 1.18
C ASP A 32 5.34 -3.83 2.56
N MET A 33 4.52 -4.06 3.56
CA MET A 33 4.92 -4.07 4.96
C MET A 33 4.49 -5.42 5.51
N HIS A 34 5.48 -6.26 5.80
CA HIS A 34 5.25 -7.56 6.43
C HIS A 34 4.59 -7.37 7.81
N GLY A 35 3.97 -8.41 8.33
CA GLY A 35 3.40 -8.41 9.67
C GLY A 35 3.85 -9.58 10.53
N GLY A 36 3.24 -9.72 11.71
CA GLY A 36 3.62 -10.75 12.68
C GLY A 36 3.42 -12.18 12.18
N ARG A 37 2.51 -12.41 11.22
CA ARG A 37 2.39 -13.71 10.52
C ARG A 37 3.63 -14.03 9.68
N ASP A 38 4.14 -13.06 8.91
CA ASP A 38 5.35 -13.24 8.11
C ASP A 38 6.60 -13.41 9.00
N ARG A 39 6.56 -12.87 10.21
CA ARG A 39 7.63 -12.97 11.21
C ARG A 39 7.47 -14.14 12.20
N GLU A 40 6.35 -14.85 12.15
CA GLU A 40 5.98 -15.95 13.07
C GLU A 40 6.06 -15.60 14.57
N ASP A 41 5.86 -14.33 14.92
CA ASP A 41 6.11 -13.82 16.28
C ASP A 41 4.87 -13.70 17.16
N ARG A 42 3.71 -14.16 16.65
CA ARG A 42 2.39 -14.14 17.31
C ARG A 42 1.83 -12.75 17.59
N THR A 43 2.40 -11.70 17.00
CA THR A 43 1.79 -10.38 16.98
C THR A 43 0.99 -10.17 15.69
N ASP A 44 0.22 -9.10 15.64
CA ASP A 44 -0.32 -8.57 14.38
C ASP A 44 0.40 -7.26 13.98
N ILE A 45 1.63 -7.03 14.47
CA ILE A 45 2.35 -5.78 14.24
C ILE A 45 2.93 -5.77 12.82
N ALA A 46 2.62 -4.71 12.08
CA ALA A 46 3.15 -4.43 10.75
C ALA A 46 3.96 -3.12 10.74
N GLY A 47 5.07 -3.12 11.48
CA GLY A 47 5.93 -1.96 11.58
C GLY A 47 5.45 -0.89 12.57
N LYS A 48 6.29 0.14 12.70
CA LYS A 48 6.00 1.36 13.45
C LYS A 48 5.08 2.27 12.65
N TRP A 49 5.53 2.63 11.45
CA TRP A 49 4.85 3.57 10.57
C TRP A 49 5.12 3.26 9.10
N MET A 50 4.25 3.74 8.23
CA MET A 50 4.45 3.68 6.78
C MET A 50 3.84 4.90 6.10
N ASN A 51 4.60 5.56 5.23
CA ASN A 51 4.13 6.71 4.46
C ASN A 51 4.31 6.46 2.95
N VAL A 52 3.20 6.33 2.21
CA VAL A 52 3.24 6.10 0.76
C VAL A 52 2.48 7.20 0.05
N HIS A 53 3.22 8.07 -0.65
CA HIS A 53 2.59 9.22 -1.28
C HIS A 53 3.25 9.72 -2.55
N HIS A 54 2.47 10.35 -3.43
CA HIS A 54 2.98 10.94 -4.68
C HIS A 54 3.69 9.92 -5.58
N ASN A 55 3.26 8.65 -5.55
CA ASN A 55 3.73 7.62 -6.46
C ASN A 55 2.71 7.39 -7.59
N THR A 56 3.20 6.90 -8.73
CA THR A 56 2.35 6.40 -9.82
C THR A 56 2.53 4.89 -9.95
N PHE A 57 1.45 4.13 -9.77
CA PHE A 57 1.43 2.69 -9.93
C PHE A 57 0.72 2.32 -11.23
N ARG A 58 1.46 1.77 -12.20
CA ARG A 58 0.95 1.29 -13.49
C ARG A 58 0.92 -0.24 -13.60
N CYS A 59 0.99 -0.93 -12.47
CA CYS A 59 0.87 -2.38 -12.37
C CYS A 59 -0.60 -2.81 -12.19
N PRO A 60 -1.03 -3.97 -12.70
CA PRO A 60 -2.40 -4.47 -12.49
C PRO A 60 -2.64 -5.09 -11.11
N GLU A 61 -1.57 -5.46 -10.40
CA GLU A 61 -1.61 -6.04 -9.05
C GLU A 61 -1.71 -4.96 -7.97
N ALA A 62 -2.05 -5.32 -6.72
CA ALA A 62 -2.17 -4.34 -5.63
C ALA A 62 -0.92 -3.45 -5.52
N ALA A 63 -1.11 -2.16 -5.32
CA ALA A 63 -0.02 -1.21 -5.19
C ALA A 63 0.66 -1.34 -3.82
N VAL A 64 -0.14 -1.37 -2.76
CA VAL A 64 0.35 -1.36 -1.38
C VAL A 64 -0.32 -2.47 -0.58
N VAL A 65 0.46 -3.25 0.16
CA VAL A 65 -0.03 -4.25 1.10
C VAL A 65 0.63 -4.04 2.47
N ILE A 66 -0.20 -3.96 3.52
CA ILE A 66 0.21 -3.90 4.92
C ILE A 66 -0.39 -5.11 5.61
N ARG A 67 0.46 -6.01 6.10
CA ARG A 67 0.05 -7.36 6.54
C ARG A 67 -0.16 -7.47 8.06
N GLY A 68 -0.80 -6.46 8.63
CA GLY A 68 -1.09 -6.33 10.05
C GLY A 68 -1.40 -4.87 10.40
N VAL A 69 -1.22 -4.50 11.66
CA VAL A 69 -1.51 -3.17 12.20
C VAL A 69 -0.19 -2.45 12.52
N PRO A 70 0.10 -1.29 11.89
CA PRO A 70 1.23 -0.45 12.26
C PRO A 70 1.00 0.20 13.63
N THR A 71 2.02 0.28 14.49
CA THR A 71 1.83 0.72 15.88
C THR A 71 1.56 2.22 16.01
N GLU A 72 2.11 3.05 15.12
CA GLU A 72 1.90 4.51 15.06
C GLU A 72 1.09 4.96 13.84
N GLY A 73 0.77 4.03 12.95
CA GLY A 73 -0.15 4.25 11.83
C GLY A 73 0.51 4.23 10.46
N ALA A 74 -0.31 4.05 9.43
CA ALA A 74 0.11 4.15 8.03
C ALA A 74 -0.71 5.20 7.29
N THR A 75 -0.07 5.94 6.40
CA THR A 75 -0.72 6.97 5.57
C THR A 75 -0.43 6.71 4.10
N ILE A 76 -1.49 6.71 3.29
CA ILE A 76 -1.43 6.42 1.86
C ILE A 76 -2.22 7.48 1.11
N TYR A 77 -1.51 8.42 0.47
CA TYR A 77 -2.17 9.59 -0.10
C TYR A 77 -1.51 10.18 -1.34
N ASN A 78 -2.28 10.90 -2.15
CA ASN A 78 -1.80 11.56 -3.37
C ASN A 78 -1.09 10.60 -4.34
N ASN A 79 -1.43 9.32 -4.34
CA ASN A 79 -0.94 8.35 -5.30
C ASN A 79 -1.88 8.26 -6.50
N TRP A 80 -1.34 7.80 -7.62
CA TRP A 80 -2.13 7.43 -8.79
C TRP A 80 -2.06 5.91 -8.99
N PHE A 81 -3.21 5.25 -8.83
CA PHE A 81 -3.39 3.82 -8.96
C PHE A 81 -4.00 3.44 -10.31
N TYR A 82 -3.37 2.48 -11.00
CA TYR A 82 -3.87 1.91 -12.24
C TYR A 82 -5.08 0.99 -12.04
N GLN A 83 -5.16 0.37 -10.86
CA GLN A 83 -6.19 -0.61 -10.54
C GLN A 83 -7.56 0.04 -10.65
N LYS A 84 -8.49 -0.73 -11.22
CA LYS A 84 -9.87 -0.31 -11.40
C LYS A 84 -10.65 -0.45 -10.08
N PRO A 85 -11.82 0.19 -9.99
CA PRO A 85 -12.63 0.17 -8.77
C PRO A 85 -12.98 -1.20 -8.19
N ASP A 86 -13.02 -2.24 -9.03
CA ASP A 86 -13.31 -3.63 -8.67
C ASP A 86 -12.12 -4.37 -8.04
N LYS A 87 -10.91 -3.80 -8.06
CA LYS A 87 -9.70 -4.37 -7.44
C LYS A 87 -9.09 -3.39 -6.44
N ARG A 88 -8.95 -3.83 -5.18
CA ARG A 88 -8.31 -3.01 -4.13
C ARG A 88 -6.86 -2.69 -4.47
N SER A 89 -6.53 -1.41 -4.55
CA SER A 89 -5.17 -0.89 -4.78
C SER A 89 -4.33 -1.00 -3.52
N VAL A 90 -4.98 -0.75 -2.37
CA VAL A 90 -4.40 -0.89 -1.04
C VAL A 90 -5.07 -2.03 -0.30
N ARG A 91 -4.27 -2.89 0.33
CA ARG A 91 -4.74 -3.88 1.29
C ARG A 91 -4.11 -3.57 2.64
N SER A 92 -4.92 -3.22 3.62
CA SER A 92 -4.48 -2.86 4.96
C SER A 92 -5.53 -3.24 6.00
N SER A 93 -5.13 -3.16 7.27
CA SER A 93 -6.00 -3.32 8.44
C SER A 93 -6.19 -1.97 9.13
N ASP A 94 -6.55 -2.00 10.42
CA ASP A 94 -6.69 -0.83 11.28
C ASP A 94 -5.44 0.08 11.29
N HIS A 95 -5.62 1.29 11.81
CA HIS A 95 -4.58 2.31 11.92
C HIS A 95 -3.95 2.75 10.58
N THR A 96 -4.66 2.51 9.47
CA THR A 96 -4.25 2.95 8.13
C THR A 96 -5.23 4.01 7.63
N THR A 97 -4.70 5.16 7.20
CA THR A 97 -5.46 6.24 6.58
C THR A 97 -5.14 6.31 5.11
N ILE A 98 -6.17 6.19 4.27
CA ILE A 98 -6.05 6.22 2.81
C ILE A 98 -6.91 7.38 2.31
N THR A 99 -6.29 8.39 1.70
CA THR A 99 -6.99 9.63 1.29
C THR A 99 -6.38 10.20 0.02
N ASN A 100 -7.15 11.01 -0.71
CA ASN A 100 -6.64 11.80 -1.84
C ASN A 100 -5.90 11.02 -2.94
N ASN A 101 -6.28 9.76 -3.18
CA ASN A 101 -5.69 8.97 -4.26
C ASN A 101 -6.55 9.06 -5.53
N LEU A 102 -5.88 8.97 -6.68
CA LEU A 102 -6.49 8.92 -7.99
C LEU A 102 -6.52 7.49 -8.51
N TYR A 103 -7.64 7.08 -9.11
CA TYR A 103 -7.84 5.71 -9.59
C TYR A 103 -8.17 5.67 -11.09
N GLY A 104 -7.57 4.72 -11.80
CA GLY A 104 -7.84 4.45 -13.21
C GLY A 104 -6.80 5.05 -14.18
N MET A 105 -6.67 4.44 -15.36
CA MET A 105 -5.54 4.66 -16.26
C MET A 105 -5.64 5.91 -17.16
N LYS A 106 -6.80 6.14 -17.78
CA LYS A 106 -6.96 7.17 -18.84
C LYS A 106 -7.64 8.43 -18.34
N THR A 107 -8.62 8.27 -17.46
CA THR A 107 -9.41 9.35 -16.89
C THR A 107 -9.44 9.16 -15.37
N PRO A 108 -8.31 9.40 -14.68
CA PRO A 108 -8.22 9.13 -13.26
C PRO A 108 -9.30 9.88 -12.50
N GLN A 109 -9.98 9.18 -11.60
CA GLN A 109 -11.02 9.75 -10.76
C GLN A 109 -10.50 9.90 -9.34
N TYR A 110 -10.84 11.03 -8.72
CA TYR A 110 -10.73 11.18 -7.29
C TYR A 110 -11.89 10.43 -6.62
N LEU A 111 -11.57 9.56 -5.66
CA LEU A 111 -12.58 8.91 -4.84
C LEU A 111 -12.53 9.53 -3.44
N ALA A 112 -13.69 10.02 -2.99
CA ALA A 112 -13.82 10.56 -1.64
C ALA A 112 -13.69 9.47 -0.56
N SER A 113 -13.94 8.20 -0.92
CA SER A 113 -13.67 7.05 -0.08
C SER A 113 -12.29 6.46 -0.35
N ALA A 114 -11.64 5.99 0.72
CA ALA A 114 -10.31 5.37 0.76
C ALA A 114 -10.04 4.33 -0.33
N GLU A 115 -11.02 3.47 -0.61
CA GLU A 115 -11.02 2.57 -1.75
C GLU A 115 -12.44 2.50 -2.31
N PRO A 116 -12.60 2.21 -3.60
CA PRO A 116 -13.87 1.78 -4.15
C PRO A 116 -14.27 0.40 -3.58
N ILE A 117 -15.55 0.26 -3.21
CA ILE A 117 -16.12 -1.02 -2.75
C ILE A 117 -16.43 -1.85 -4.01
N PRO A 118 -15.96 -3.11 -4.11
CA PRO A 118 -16.25 -3.98 -5.26
C PRO A 118 -17.74 -4.25 -5.45
#